data_AF-A0A1B9M9B7-F1
#
_entry.id   AF-A0A1B9M9B7-F1
#
_cell.length_a   1.000
_cell.length_b   1.000
_cell.length_c   1.000
_cell.angle_alpha   90.00
_cell.angle_beta   90.00
_cell.angle_gamma   90.00
#
_symmetry.space_group_name_H-M   'P 1'
#
loop_
_entity.id
_entity.type
_entity.pdbx_description
1 polymer ?
#
loop_
_entity_poly.entity_id
_entity_poly.type
_entity_poly.pdbx_seq_one_letter_code
_entity_poly.pdbx_strand_id
1 'polypeptide(L)'
;MSYSWQLQAANGNNNQVKRSDAIITPSQVITYARRGHWWRTLGADFRGPADIWNEYKGFLVQSIDPQSYNLNFPTTGMDGLYFDLVIKGLDESELIWEPVTHEGITATVEYVRANEYWVRYGMSSESEGEMPHEVNVTRVRLKGPEAKFQWNSTNPTRIGVPKLPQTFELVGRDYLGNEIVKYGFVLQKWFVVREARNSIRQSVWCNGIGYRLPQVKDLTNAICDAKNQHYCRNLVGATPSSTGNHYQRRIGGDLPQSGAG
;
A
#
# COMPACT_ATOMS: atom_id res chain seq x y z
N MET A 1 5.00 0.02 -42.70
CA MET A 1 6.32 0.63 -42.45
C MET A 1 6.91 -0.09 -41.25
N SER A 2 7.99 -0.83 -41.48
CA SER A 2 8.67 -1.70 -40.50
C SER A 2 9.80 -0.89 -39.86
N TYR A 3 9.83 -0.79 -38.53
CA TYR A 3 10.95 -0.20 -37.80
C TYR A 3 12.01 -1.26 -37.58
N SER A 4 13.03 -1.26 -38.44
CA SER A 4 14.24 -2.06 -38.32
C SER A 4 15.16 -1.40 -37.29
N TRP A 5 15.40 -2.08 -36.17
CA TRP A 5 16.48 -1.74 -35.26
C TRP A 5 17.80 -2.27 -35.84
N GLN A 6 18.49 -1.43 -36.62
CA GLN A 6 19.88 -1.68 -36.97
C GLN A 6 20.77 -1.31 -35.77
N LEU A 7 21.07 -2.30 -34.93
CA LEU A 7 22.20 -2.22 -34.02
C LEU A 7 23.48 -2.36 -34.86
N GLN A 8 24.19 -1.27 -35.09
CA GLN A 8 25.55 -1.34 -35.63
C GLN A 8 26.47 -1.89 -34.54
N ALA A 9 26.81 -3.18 -34.65
CA ALA A 9 27.86 -3.79 -33.84
C ALA A 9 29.22 -3.20 -34.26
N ALA A 10 29.97 -2.67 -33.30
CA ALA A 10 31.34 -2.22 -33.53
C ALA A 10 32.23 -3.45 -33.79
N ASN A 11 32.86 -3.48 -34.97
CA ASN A 11 33.80 -4.53 -35.35
C ASN A 11 35.16 -4.24 -34.70
N GLY A 12 35.39 -4.76 -33.49
CA GLY A 12 36.60 -4.51 -32.70
C GLY A 12 37.80 -5.30 -33.22
N ASN A 13 38.70 -4.63 -33.92
CA ASN A 13 39.99 -5.19 -34.36
C ASN A 13 41.09 -4.83 -33.34
N ASN A 14 41.75 -5.88 -32.82
CA ASN A 14 43.05 -5.97 -32.14
C ASN A 14 43.48 -4.98 -31.04
N ASN A 15 43.86 -5.60 -29.91
CA ASN A 15 44.79 -5.17 -28.88
C ASN A 15 44.44 -3.89 -28.10
N GLN A 16 43.58 -4.04 -27.08
CA GLN A 16 43.79 -3.42 -25.77
C GLN A 16 42.84 -4.03 -24.72
N VAL A 17 43.44 -4.34 -23.55
CA VAL A 17 42.86 -4.67 -22.23
C VAL A 17 41.36 -5.01 -22.21
N LYS A 18 41.04 -6.27 -21.89
CA LYS A 18 39.68 -6.73 -21.51
C LYS A 18 39.20 -5.91 -20.31
N ARG A 19 38.58 -4.75 -20.56
CA ARG A 19 37.62 -4.15 -19.62
C ARG A 19 36.35 -4.97 -19.78
N SER A 20 35.88 -5.56 -18.69
CA SER A 20 34.56 -6.17 -18.65
C SER A 20 33.55 -5.08 -18.97
N ASP A 21 32.94 -5.12 -20.16
CA ASP A 21 31.76 -4.34 -20.47
C ASP A 21 30.63 -4.90 -19.61
N ALA A 22 30.54 -4.44 -18.36
CA ALA A 22 29.45 -4.76 -17.48
C ALA A 22 28.19 -4.05 -18.00
N ILE A 23 27.39 -4.77 -18.77
CA ILE A 23 26.02 -4.35 -19.08
C ILE A 23 25.23 -4.51 -17.79
N ILE A 24 25.12 -3.43 -17.02
CA ILE A 24 24.22 -3.36 -15.86
C ILE A 24 22.80 -3.30 -16.43
N THR A 25 22.11 -4.44 -16.42
CA THR A 25 20.65 -4.42 -16.57
C THR A 25 20.06 -3.80 -15.30
N PRO A 26 19.11 -2.85 -15.39
CA PRO A 26 18.46 -2.32 -14.20
C PRO A 26 17.82 -3.48 -13.44
N SER A 27 18.13 -3.61 -12.16
CA SER A 27 17.52 -4.62 -11.30
C SER A 27 16.00 -4.41 -11.28
N GLN A 28 15.25 -5.45 -11.61
CA GLN A 28 13.80 -5.47 -11.56
C GLN A 28 13.36 -5.44 -10.09
N VAL A 29 12.81 -4.30 -9.66
CA VAL A 29 12.55 -4.06 -8.24
C VAL A 29 11.24 -3.32 -8.06
N ILE A 30 10.48 -3.75 -7.06
CA ILE A 30 9.33 -3.03 -6.53
C ILE A 30 9.87 -1.97 -5.58
N THR A 31 9.60 -0.71 -5.88
CA THR A 31 10.26 0.43 -5.23
C THR A 31 9.35 1.18 -4.27
N TYR A 32 8.04 1.20 -4.55
CA TYR A 32 7.07 1.88 -3.69
C TYR A 32 5.73 1.13 -3.66
N ALA A 33 4.99 1.35 -2.57
CA ALA A 33 3.59 1.00 -2.43
C ALA A 33 2.75 2.27 -2.20
N ARG A 34 1.91 2.61 -3.18
CA ARG A 34 1.20 3.88 -3.27
C ARG A 34 -0.20 3.80 -2.67
N ARG A 35 -0.54 4.81 -1.87
CA ARG A 35 -1.89 5.09 -1.37
C ARG A 35 -2.20 6.59 -1.48
N GLY A 36 -3.48 6.97 -1.41
CA GLY A 36 -4.02 8.32 -1.60
C GLY A 36 -3.24 9.51 -1.03
N HIS A 37 -3.28 10.60 -1.81
CA HIS A 37 -2.41 11.78 -1.77
C HIS A 37 -3.04 13.01 -1.07
N TRP A 38 -3.35 12.90 0.21
CA TRP A 38 -3.64 14.10 1.02
C TRP A 38 -2.44 14.41 1.90
N TRP A 39 -1.50 15.24 1.44
CA TRP A 39 -0.25 15.56 2.16
C TRP A 39 -0.34 16.86 2.97
N ARG A 40 -1.31 17.74 2.69
CA ARG A 40 -1.49 18.99 3.42
C ARG A 40 -2.96 19.45 3.42
N THR A 41 -3.46 19.75 4.61
CA THR A 41 -4.71 20.47 4.83
C THR A 41 -4.49 21.39 6.02
N LEU A 42 -4.73 22.70 5.86
CA LEU A 42 -4.73 23.70 6.95
C LEU A 42 -3.46 23.68 7.84
N GLY A 43 -2.26 23.67 7.24
CA GLY A 43 -0.99 23.88 7.96
C GLY A 43 -0.38 22.66 8.65
N ALA A 44 -1.01 21.47 8.61
CA ALA A 44 -0.43 20.22 9.11
C ALA A 44 0.31 19.44 7.99
N ASP A 45 1.47 18.88 8.32
CA ASP A 45 2.28 18.04 7.42
C ASP A 45 2.00 16.56 7.68
N PHE A 46 1.21 15.93 6.81
CA PHE A 46 0.85 14.52 6.92
C PHE A 46 1.90 13.59 6.28
N ARG A 47 3.03 14.12 5.79
CA ARG A 47 4.10 13.30 5.22
C ARG A 47 4.79 12.48 6.30
N GLY A 48 5.32 11.34 5.89
CA GLY A 48 6.20 10.54 6.71
C GLY A 48 7.64 11.08 6.66
N PRO A 49 8.53 10.51 7.49
CA PRO A 49 9.97 10.59 7.27
C PRO A 49 10.34 10.23 5.81
N ALA A 50 11.35 10.89 5.24
CA ALA A 50 11.70 10.74 3.81
C ALA A 50 12.23 9.34 3.44
N ASP A 51 12.74 8.60 4.42
CA ASP A 51 13.14 7.19 4.34
C ASP A 51 11.95 6.21 4.36
N ILE A 52 10.76 6.69 4.73
CA ILE A 52 9.51 5.90 4.81
C ILE A 52 8.52 6.30 3.72
N TRP A 53 8.40 7.59 3.41
CA TRP A 53 7.37 8.12 2.53
C TRP A 53 7.93 9.09 1.49
N ASN A 54 7.61 8.82 0.23
CA ASN A 54 7.79 9.74 -0.88
C ASN A 54 6.45 10.38 -1.25
N GLU A 55 6.44 11.70 -1.41
CA GLU A 55 5.20 12.46 -1.65
C GLU A 55 4.49 12.13 -2.98
N TYR A 56 5.23 11.70 -3.99
CA TYR A 56 4.67 11.35 -5.31
C TYR A 56 4.45 9.83 -5.48
N LYS A 57 5.27 9.01 -4.81
CA LYS A 57 5.35 7.57 -5.06
C LYS A 57 4.76 6.70 -3.96
N GLY A 58 4.63 7.22 -2.74
CA GLY A 58 4.05 6.52 -1.61
C GLY A 58 5.08 5.95 -0.64
N PHE A 59 4.74 4.84 0.01
CA PHE A 59 5.64 4.19 0.97
C PHE A 59 6.81 3.54 0.25
N LEU A 60 8.02 3.75 0.76
CA LEU A 60 9.22 3.07 0.28
C LEU A 60 9.16 1.60 0.72
N VAL A 61 9.54 0.68 -0.17
CA VAL A 61 9.81 -0.70 0.23
C VAL A 61 11.02 -0.71 1.18
N GLN A 62 10.81 -1.19 2.40
CA GLN A 62 11.86 -1.22 3.43
C GLN A 62 12.71 -2.48 3.34
N SER A 63 12.12 -3.61 2.95
CA SER A 63 12.86 -4.86 2.75
C SER A 63 12.15 -5.80 1.78
N ILE A 64 12.94 -6.61 1.07
CA ILE A 64 12.46 -7.76 0.28
C ILE A 64 12.77 -9.10 0.97
N ASP A 65 13.40 -9.06 2.15
CA ASP A 65 13.61 -10.25 2.98
C ASP A 65 12.32 -10.62 3.71
N PRO A 66 11.81 -11.86 3.56
CA PRO A 66 10.62 -12.34 4.26
C PRO A 66 10.64 -12.13 5.78
N GLN A 67 11.81 -12.18 6.41
CA GLN A 67 11.95 -11.96 7.86
C GLN A 67 11.69 -10.50 8.27
N SER A 68 11.68 -9.57 7.32
CA SER A 68 11.57 -8.13 7.54
C SER A 68 10.33 -7.51 6.90
N TYR A 69 9.38 -8.31 6.38
CA TYR A 69 8.15 -7.80 5.76
C TYR A 69 7.26 -7.00 6.73
N ASN A 70 7.44 -7.14 8.04
CA ASN A 70 6.76 -6.31 9.03
C ASN A 70 7.15 -4.83 8.97
N LEU A 71 8.25 -4.50 8.27
CA LEU A 71 8.67 -3.12 8.01
C LEU A 71 8.01 -2.52 6.77
N ASN A 72 7.29 -3.30 5.97
CA ASN A 72 6.63 -2.81 4.76
C ASN A 72 5.17 -2.39 5.02
N PHE A 73 4.69 -1.47 4.21
CA PHE A 73 3.28 -1.14 4.10
C PHE A 73 2.50 -2.25 3.35
N PRO A 74 1.21 -2.52 3.62
CA PRO A 74 0.44 -2.04 4.75
C PRO A 74 0.61 -2.90 6.00
N THR A 75 0.43 -2.29 7.17
CA THR A 75 0.35 -3.02 8.46
C THR A 75 -1.08 -3.27 8.92
N THR A 76 -2.07 -2.70 8.24
CA THR A 76 -3.49 -2.90 8.55
C THR A 76 -4.31 -3.05 7.27
N GLY A 77 -5.49 -3.64 7.36
CA GLY A 77 -6.35 -3.89 6.20
C GLY A 77 -7.84 -3.78 6.52
N MET A 78 -8.65 -3.78 5.48
CA MET A 78 -10.10 -3.86 5.49
C MET A 78 -10.54 -4.32 4.09
N ASP A 79 -11.73 -4.90 4.01
CA ASP A 79 -12.31 -5.30 2.73
C ASP A 79 -12.40 -4.13 1.74
N GLY A 80 -11.99 -4.39 0.50
CA GLY A 80 -12.02 -3.43 -0.60
C GLY A 80 -10.91 -2.38 -0.56
N LEU A 81 -10.01 -2.41 0.43
CA LEU A 81 -8.84 -1.54 0.41
C LEU A 81 -7.83 -2.00 -0.64
N TYR A 82 -7.16 -1.04 -1.27
CA TYR A 82 -6.13 -1.32 -2.26
C TYR A 82 -4.94 -0.36 -2.15
N PHE A 83 -3.84 -0.75 -2.80
CA PHE A 83 -2.65 0.06 -3.00
C PHE A 83 -1.97 -0.34 -4.31
N ASP A 84 -1.18 0.55 -4.88
CA ASP A 84 -0.53 0.32 -6.18
C ASP A 84 0.98 0.12 -6.00
N LEU A 85 1.53 -0.93 -6.59
CA LEU A 85 2.97 -1.20 -6.63
C LEU A 85 3.62 -0.40 -7.75
N VAL A 86 4.77 0.21 -7.48
CA VAL A 86 5.60 0.87 -8.50
C VAL A 86 6.78 -0.02 -8.83
N ILE A 87 6.76 -0.63 -10.01
CA ILE A 87 7.77 -1.59 -10.47
C ILE A 87 8.64 -0.92 -11.53
N LYS A 88 9.94 -1.21 -11.54
CA LYS A 88 10.89 -0.67 -12.50
C LYS A 88 11.67 -1.76 -13.20
N GLY A 89 12.07 -1.50 -14.44
CA GLY A 89 12.97 -2.37 -15.21
C GLY A 89 12.27 -3.51 -15.96
N LEU A 90 10.94 -3.49 -16.08
CA LEU A 90 10.15 -4.46 -16.83
C LEU A 90 8.78 -3.89 -17.24
N ASP A 91 8.10 -4.56 -18.18
CA ASP A 91 6.70 -4.28 -18.49
C ASP A 91 5.78 -5.01 -17.50
N GLU A 92 5.15 -4.25 -16.60
CA GLU A 92 4.31 -4.77 -15.52
C GLU A 92 3.16 -5.64 -16.03
N SER A 93 2.72 -5.43 -17.27
CA SER A 93 1.61 -6.19 -17.87
C SER A 93 1.96 -7.64 -18.21
N GLU A 94 3.25 -7.97 -18.25
CA GLU A 94 3.73 -9.34 -18.51
C GLU A 94 3.79 -10.20 -17.23
N LEU A 95 3.62 -9.60 -16.06
CA LEU A 95 3.68 -10.32 -14.79
C LEU A 95 2.37 -11.05 -14.49
N ILE A 96 2.51 -12.33 -14.14
CA ILE A 96 1.44 -13.20 -13.69
C ILE A 96 1.52 -13.33 -12.18
N TRP A 97 0.39 -13.14 -11.51
CA TRP A 97 0.28 -13.15 -10.05
C TRP A 97 -0.77 -14.15 -9.61
N GLU A 98 -0.46 -14.93 -8.58
CA GLU A 98 -1.42 -15.80 -7.93
C GLU A 98 -1.99 -15.12 -6.67
N PRO A 99 -3.30 -15.27 -6.39
CA PRO A 99 -3.89 -14.72 -5.17
C PRO A 99 -3.37 -15.43 -3.93
N VAL A 100 -3.06 -14.66 -2.88
CA VAL A 100 -2.58 -15.18 -1.60
C VAL A 100 -3.68 -15.06 -0.56
N THR A 101 -4.04 -16.16 0.11
CA THR A 101 -5.15 -16.19 1.08
C THR A 101 -4.71 -16.76 2.42
N HIS A 102 -4.92 -15.98 3.49
CA HIS A 102 -4.69 -16.39 4.88
C HIS A 102 -5.82 -15.91 5.78
N GLU A 103 -6.33 -16.78 6.66
CA GLU A 103 -7.34 -16.41 7.67
C GLU A 103 -8.59 -15.70 7.12
N GLY A 104 -9.00 -16.05 5.90
CA GLY A 104 -10.16 -15.45 5.22
C GLY A 104 -9.90 -14.09 4.58
N ILE A 105 -8.64 -13.61 4.56
CA ILE A 105 -8.19 -12.44 3.81
C ILE A 105 -7.46 -12.91 2.55
N THR A 106 -7.83 -12.37 1.40
CA THR A 106 -7.20 -12.62 0.11
C THR A 106 -6.58 -11.33 -0.42
N ALA A 107 -5.31 -11.38 -0.79
CA ALA A 107 -4.64 -10.34 -1.56
C ALA A 107 -4.57 -10.75 -3.04
N THR A 108 -5.12 -9.91 -3.93
CA THR A 108 -5.07 -10.10 -5.39
C THR A 108 -4.26 -8.98 -6.02
N VAL A 109 -3.42 -9.31 -7.00
CA VAL A 109 -2.68 -8.32 -7.79
C VAL A 109 -3.27 -8.27 -9.19
N GLU A 110 -3.60 -7.08 -9.66
CA GLU A 110 -4.25 -6.85 -10.96
C GLU A 110 -3.56 -5.70 -11.68
N TYR A 111 -3.29 -5.87 -12.98
CA TYR A 111 -2.89 -4.76 -13.84
C TYR A 111 -4.13 -4.03 -14.33
N VAL A 112 -4.39 -2.85 -13.80
CA VAL A 112 -5.65 -2.11 -14.02
C VAL A 112 -5.39 -0.74 -14.59
N ARG A 113 -6.36 -0.26 -15.38
CA ARG A 113 -6.39 1.13 -15.82
C ARG A 113 -7.07 1.99 -14.75
N ALA A 114 -6.29 2.84 -14.12
CA ALA A 114 -6.66 3.75 -13.04
C ALA A 114 -6.92 5.16 -13.57
N ASN A 115 -7.97 5.82 -13.06
CA ASN A 115 -8.30 7.21 -13.38
C ASN A 115 -8.29 8.12 -12.14
N GLU A 116 -7.92 7.58 -10.97
CA GLU A 116 -7.93 8.33 -9.74
C GLU A 116 -6.91 9.48 -9.79
N TYR A 117 -7.34 10.68 -9.38
CA TYR A 117 -6.52 11.89 -9.47
C TYR A 117 -5.13 11.75 -8.87
N TRP A 118 -5.02 11.13 -7.69
CA TRP A 118 -3.75 10.97 -6.98
C TRP A 118 -2.80 9.99 -7.67
N VAL A 119 -3.31 8.97 -8.38
CA VAL A 119 -2.49 8.06 -9.18
C VAL A 119 -1.90 8.81 -10.36
N ARG A 120 -2.75 9.56 -11.07
CA ARG A 120 -2.37 10.35 -12.25
C ARG A 120 -1.39 11.47 -11.88
N TYR A 121 -1.60 12.12 -10.75
CA TYR A 121 -0.70 13.16 -10.22
C TYR A 121 0.67 12.60 -9.81
N GLY A 122 0.70 11.43 -9.17
CA GLY A 122 1.97 10.77 -8.87
C GLY A 122 2.77 10.45 -10.12
N MET A 123 2.11 10.02 -11.20
CA MET A 123 2.77 9.68 -12.47
C MET A 123 3.15 10.88 -13.33
N SER A 124 2.33 11.93 -13.37
CA SER A 124 2.66 13.15 -14.12
C SER A 124 3.87 13.89 -13.54
N SER A 125 4.16 13.72 -12.24
CA SER A 125 5.40 14.24 -11.66
C SER A 125 6.67 13.56 -12.21
N GLU A 126 6.54 12.41 -12.89
CA GLU A 126 7.64 11.65 -13.48
C GLU A 126 7.80 11.87 -14.99
N SER A 127 6.77 12.39 -15.68
CA SER A 127 6.82 12.71 -17.11
C SER A 127 6.67 14.21 -17.33
N GLU A 128 7.61 14.85 -18.02
CA GLU A 128 7.43 16.22 -18.50
C GLU A 128 6.27 16.25 -19.52
N GLY A 129 5.06 16.59 -19.07
CA GLY A 129 3.88 16.53 -19.93
C GLY A 129 2.56 16.82 -19.22
N GLU A 130 1.49 16.84 -20.01
CA GLU A 130 0.12 16.99 -19.54
C GLU A 130 -0.30 15.78 -18.67
N MET A 131 -1.10 16.03 -17.63
CA MET A 131 -1.66 14.98 -16.78
C MET A 131 -2.46 13.98 -17.64
N PRO A 132 -2.10 12.69 -17.65
CA PRO A 132 -2.81 11.70 -18.45
C PRO A 132 -4.25 11.57 -17.95
N HIS A 133 -5.20 11.20 -18.84
CA HIS A 133 -6.58 10.92 -18.45
C HIS A 133 -6.70 9.65 -17.60
N GLU A 134 -5.92 8.62 -17.94
CA GLU A 134 -5.87 7.32 -17.27
C GLU A 134 -4.44 6.80 -17.29
N VAL A 135 -4.09 5.96 -16.32
CA VAL A 135 -2.78 5.35 -16.19
C VAL A 135 -2.90 3.88 -15.79
N ASN A 136 -2.02 3.02 -16.29
CA ASN A 136 -2.02 1.64 -15.85
C ASN A 136 -1.21 1.51 -14.54
N VAL A 137 -1.68 0.67 -13.64
CA VAL A 137 -1.03 0.38 -12.36
C VAL A 137 -1.13 -1.09 -12.01
N THR A 138 -0.10 -1.61 -11.34
CA THR A 138 -0.16 -2.90 -10.65
C THR A 138 -0.83 -2.73 -9.28
N ARG A 139 -2.13 -3.02 -9.19
CA ARG A 139 -2.94 -2.80 -7.99
C ARG A 139 -3.05 -4.06 -7.15
N VAL A 140 -2.72 -3.95 -5.87
CA VAL A 140 -3.00 -4.95 -4.85
C VAL A 140 -4.33 -4.62 -4.18
N ARG A 141 -5.31 -5.53 -4.23
CA ARG A 141 -6.58 -5.41 -3.51
C ARG A 141 -6.63 -6.41 -2.36
N LEU A 142 -7.14 -5.96 -1.21
CA LEU A 142 -7.43 -6.79 -0.06
C LEU A 142 -8.94 -7.08 -0.01
N LYS A 143 -9.28 -8.36 0.01
CA LYS A 143 -10.64 -8.86 0.22
C LYS A 143 -10.68 -9.67 1.50
N GLY A 144 -11.72 -9.55 2.31
CA GLY A 144 -11.80 -10.34 3.54
C GLY A 144 -13.12 -10.17 4.28
N PRO A 145 -13.16 -10.46 5.59
CA PRO A 145 -14.39 -10.35 6.36
C PRO A 145 -14.94 -8.92 6.37
N GLU A 146 -16.20 -8.77 5.98
CA GLU A 146 -16.95 -7.51 6.01
C GLU A 146 -18.35 -7.70 6.63
N ALA A 147 -19.02 -6.60 6.96
CA ALA A 147 -20.33 -6.60 7.60
C ALA A 147 -21.40 -5.81 6.80
N LYS A 148 -21.17 -5.60 5.50
CA LYS A 148 -22.01 -4.74 4.64
C LYS A 148 -23.50 -5.06 4.69
N PHE A 149 -23.85 -6.35 4.65
CA PHE A 149 -25.24 -6.82 4.70
C PHE A 149 -25.95 -6.59 6.04
N GLN A 150 -25.23 -6.17 7.08
CA GLN A 150 -25.76 -5.99 8.43
C GLN A 150 -25.37 -4.66 9.08
N TRP A 151 -24.98 -3.66 8.28
CA TRP A 151 -24.67 -2.31 8.77
C TRP A 151 -25.84 -1.69 9.53
N ASN A 152 -27.08 -1.92 9.10
CA ASN A 152 -28.27 -1.36 9.76
C ASN A 152 -28.85 -2.29 10.83
N SER A 153 -28.26 -3.47 11.06
CA SER A 153 -28.76 -4.38 12.09
C SER A 153 -28.45 -3.85 13.49
N THR A 154 -29.45 -3.94 14.37
CA THR A 154 -29.28 -3.71 15.81
C THR A 154 -28.76 -4.93 16.54
N ASN A 155 -28.95 -6.12 15.96
CA ASN A 155 -28.49 -7.42 16.46
C ASN A 155 -27.69 -8.13 15.34
N PRO A 156 -26.44 -7.72 15.11
CA PRO A 156 -25.63 -8.33 14.07
C PRO A 156 -25.22 -9.76 14.45
N THR A 157 -24.92 -10.57 13.45
CA THR A 157 -24.33 -11.89 13.61
C THR A 157 -22.81 -11.81 13.48
N ARG A 158 -22.12 -12.75 14.13
CA ARG A 158 -20.66 -12.86 14.03
C ARG A 158 -20.23 -13.06 12.59
N ILE A 159 -19.15 -12.38 12.21
CA ILE A 159 -18.45 -12.59 10.94
C ILE A 159 -17.07 -13.21 11.20
N GLY A 160 -16.34 -13.54 10.13
CA GLY A 160 -14.96 -14.01 10.25
C GLY A 160 -14.08 -13.00 11.01
N VAL A 161 -13.32 -13.49 11.98
CA VAL A 161 -12.31 -12.71 12.72
C VAL A 161 -10.94 -13.32 12.39
N PRO A 162 -10.15 -12.68 11.50
CA PRO A 162 -8.85 -13.20 11.11
C PRO A 162 -7.89 -13.29 12.31
N LYS A 163 -7.11 -14.38 12.40
CA LYS A 163 -6.03 -14.48 13.39
C LYS A 163 -4.81 -13.74 12.87
N LEU A 164 -4.55 -12.55 13.40
CA LEU A 164 -3.41 -11.70 13.02
C LEU A 164 -2.30 -11.73 14.12
N PRO A 165 -1.03 -11.49 13.78
CA PRO A 165 -0.51 -11.04 12.47
C PRO A 165 -0.46 -12.13 11.40
N GLN A 166 -0.58 -11.72 10.12
CA GLN A 166 -0.41 -12.61 8.96
C GLN A 166 0.53 -11.98 7.93
N THR A 167 1.45 -12.78 7.43
CA THR A 167 2.42 -12.40 6.39
C THR A 167 1.84 -12.74 5.02
N PHE A 168 1.87 -11.79 4.10
CA PHE A 168 1.52 -11.98 2.69
C PHE A 168 2.78 -11.77 1.85
N GLU A 169 3.09 -12.70 0.94
CA GLU A 169 4.16 -12.57 -0.05
C GLU A 169 3.55 -12.69 -1.45
N LEU A 170 3.55 -11.59 -2.19
CA LEU A 170 3.10 -11.50 -3.57
C LEU A 170 4.30 -11.75 -4.48
N VAL A 171 4.19 -12.73 -5.37
CA VAL A 171 5.26 -13.10 -6.30
C VAL A 171 4.77 -12.87 -7.73
N GLY A 172 5.44 -11.96 -8.44
CA GLY A 172 5.19 -11.70 -9.86
C GLY A 172 6.08 -12.63 -10.68
N ARG A 173 5.45 -13.45 -11.52
CA ARG A 173 6.14 -14.44 -12.35
C ARG A 173 6.04 -14.10 -13.83
N ASP A 174 7.01 -14.55 -14.62
CA ASP A 174 6.89 -14.53 -16.07
C ASP A 174 6.02 -15.69 -16.59
N TYR A 175 5.81 -15.75 -17.90
CA TYR A 175 5.03 -16.82 -18.55
C TYR A 175 5.66 -18.22 -18.43
N LEU A 176 6.94 -18.32 -18.08
CA LEU A 176 7.66 -19.57 -17.83
C LEU A 176 7.56 -20.01 -16.36
N GLY A 177 6.98 -19.18 -15.49
CA GLY A 177 6.85 -19.42 -14.06
C GLY A 177 8.04 -18.97 -13.21
N ASN A 178 9.03 -18.28 -13.81
CA ASN A 178 10.18 -17.76 -13.08
C ASN A 178 9.75 -16.60 -12.17
N GLU A 179 10.32 -16.52 -10.96
CA GLU A 179 10.06 -15.42 -10.03
C GLU A 179 10.82 -14.18 -10.48
N ILE A 180 10.10 -13.13 -10.85
CA ILE A 180 10.67 -11.89 -11.39
C ILE A 180 10.75 -10.81 -10.31
N VAL A 181 9.69 -10.65 -9.52
CA VAL A 181 9.62 -9.67 -8.43
C VAL A 181 8.84 -10.23 -7.24
N LYS A 182 9.14 -9.70 -6.05
CA LYS A 182 8.43 -10.02 -4.81
C LYS A 182 8.07 -8.78 -4.02
N TYR A 183 6.88 -8.81 -3.42
CA TYR A 183 6.46 -7.82 -2.44
C TYR A 183 5.81 -8.52 -1.26
N GLY A 184 6.31 -8.28 -0.06
CA GLY A 184 5.71 -8.83 1.14
C GLY A 184 5.39 -7.80 2.20
N PHE A 185 4.34 -8.07 2.97
CA PHE A 185 3.87 -7.21 4.07
C PHE A 185 3.22 -8.05 5.16
N VAL A 186 3.07 -7.48 6.36
CA VAL A 186 2.43 -8.15 7.51
C VAL A 186 1.23 -7.36 7.98
N LEU A 187 0.03 -7.95 7.81
CA LEU A 187 -1.19 -7.39 8.39
C LEU A 187 -1.24 -7.68 9.88
N GLN A 188 -1.24 -6.64 10.69
CA GLN A 188 -1.36 -6.71 12.15
C GLN A 188 -2.80 -6.47 12.61
N LYS A 189 -3.60 -5.71 11.85
CA LYS A 189 -4.99 -5.37 12.19
C LYS A 189 -5.90 -5.47 10.97
N TRP A 190 -7.13 -5.93 11.19
CA TRP A 190 -8.21 -5.93 10.20
C TRP A 190 -9.38 -5.11 10.73
N PHE A 191 -9.81 -4.11 9.95
CA PHE A 191 -10.92 -3.24 10.29
C PHE A 191 -12.17 -3.66 9.55
N VAL A 192 -13.31 -3.46 10.21
CA VAL A 192 -14.63 -3.62 9.62
C VAL A 192 -15.39 -2.33 9.89
N VAL A 193 -15.82 -1.69 8.81
CA VAL A 193 -16.57 -0.43 8.88
C VAL A 193 -18.06 -0.67 8.88
N ARG A 194 -18.77 0.34 9.38
CA ARG A 194 -20.23 0.41 9.41
C ARG A 194 -20.67 1.76 8.86
N GLU A 195 -21.39 1.78 7.75
CA GLU A 195 -21.95 3.01 7.19
C GLU A 195 -23.32 3.32 7.82
N ALA A 196 -23.33 3.74 9.10
CA ALA A 196 -24.56 4.11 9.80
C ALA A 196 -24.49 5.54 10.33
N ARG A 197 -25.28 6.46 9.74
CA ARG A 197 -25.31 7.90 10.05
C ARG A 197 -25.73 8.26 11.49
N ASN A 198 -26.23 7.29 12.27
CA ASN A 198 -26.74 7.47 13.64
C ASN A 198 -26.39 6.28 14.56
N SER A 199 -25.11 5.91 14.64
CA SER A 199 -24.67 4.71 15.37
C SER A 199 -24.57 4.91 16.90
N ILE A 200 -25.69 5.16 17.57
CA ILE A 200 -25.79 5.33 19.04
C ILE A 200 -25.31 4.09 19.84
N ARG A 201 -24.98 2.96 19.19
CA ARG A 201 -24.52 1.72 19.86
C ARG A 201 -23.38 1.01 19.12
N GLN A 202 -22.38 1.77 18.68
CA GLN A 202 -21.24 1.20 17.94
C GLN A 202 -20.51 0.08 18.70
N SER A 203 -20.32 0.23 20.02
CA SER A 203 -19.65 -0.79 20.84
C SER A 203 -20.41 -2.12 20.87
N VAL A 204 -21.73 -2.07 21.04
CA VAL A 204 -22.59 -3.27 21.03
C VAL A 204 -22.54 -3.95 19.67
N TRP A 205 -22.57 -3.17 18.59
CA TRP A 205 -22.50 -3.71 17.24
C TRP A 205 -21.15 -4.36 16.94
N CYS A 206 -20.03 -3.70 17.28
CA CYS A 206 -18.69 -4.28 17.14
C CYS A 206 -18.59 -5.60 17.90
N ASN A 207 -19.02 -5.63 19.15
CA ASN A 207 -19.00 -6.85 19.97
C ASN A 207 -19.87 -7.96 19.36
N GLY A 208 -21.03 -7.60 18.79
CA GLY A 208 -21.95 -8.56 18.15
C GLY A 208 -21.37 -9.25 16.91
N ILE A 209 -20.59 -8.51 16.10
CA ILE A 209 -19.87 -9.11 14.95
C ILE A 209 -18.59 -9.87 15.34
N GLY A 210 -18.19 -9.86 16.62
CA GLY A 210 -16.97 -10.50 17.12
C GLY A 210 -15.73 -9.59 17.12
N TYR A 211 -15.92 -8.29 16.93
CA TYR A 211 -14.86 -7.27 16.91
C TYR A 211 -14.93 -6.41 18.18
N ARG A 212 -14.00 -5.48 18.33
CA ARG A 212 -14.03 -4.46 19.38
C ARG A 212 -14.05 -3.06 18.76
N LEU A 213 -14.49 -2.08 19.55
CA LEU A 213 -14.32 -0.68 19.17
C LEU A 213 -12.82 -0.36 19.02
N PRO A 214 -12.40 0.39 17.99
CA PRO A 214 -11.01 0.82 17.85
C PRO A 214 -10.61 1.75 19.00
N GLN A 215 -9.36 1.64 19.43
CA GLN A 215 -8.74 2.59 20.35
C GLN A 215 -8.05 3.69 19.54
N VAL A 216 -7.67 4.79 20.18
CA VAL A 216 -6.95 5.90 19.52
C VAL A 216 -5.69 5.40 18.80
N LYS A 217 -4.91 4.54 19.47
CA LYS A 217 -3.72 3.89 18.92
C LYS A 217 -3.98 2.91 17.76
N ASP A 218 -5.23 2.60 17.46
CA ASP A 218 -5.59 1.82 16.27
C ASP A 218 -5.83 2.72 15.05
N LEU A 219 -6.11 4.01 15.26
CA LEU A 219 -6.58 4.91 14.21
C LEU A 219 -5.57 6.00 13.84
N THR A 220 -4.70 6.41 14.77
CA THR A 220 -3.77 7.51 14.54
C THR A 220 -2.49 7.37 15.34
N ASN A 221 -1.38 7.83 14.78
CA ASN A 221 -0.10 8.00 15.46
C ASN A 221 0.14 9.43 15.97
N ALA A 222 -0.88 10.29 15.95
CA ALA A 222 -0.81 11.65 16.48
C ALA A 222 -0.38 11.67 17.95
N ILE A 223 0.47 12.63 18.31
CA ILE A 223 0.87 12.85 19.71
C ILE A 223 -0.02 13.88 20.39
N CYS A 224 -0.28 13.62 21.67
CA CYS A 224 -0.91 14.59 22.57
C CYS A 224 0.19 15.49 23.13
N ASP A 225 0.46 16.63 22.49
CA ASP A 225 1.48 17.58 22.95
C ASP A 225 0.99 18.40 24.17
N ALA A 226 1.92 19.10 24.83
CA ALA A 226 1.62 19.93 26.00
C ALA A 226 0.59 21.04 25.72
N LYS A 227 0.49 21.53 24.48
CA LYS A 227 -0.45 22.57 24.08
C LYS A 227 -1.87 22.02 23.93
N ASN A 228 -2.00 20.74 23.59
CA ASN A 228 -3.27 20.07 23.32
C ASN A 228 -3.71 19.14 24.46
N GLN A 229 -2.93 19.04 25.55
CA GLN A 229 -3.16 18.11 26.64
C GLN A 229 -4.58 18.16 27.22
N HIS A 230 -5.18 19.34 27.29
CA HIS A 230 -6.56 19.52 27.75
C HIS A 230 -7.59 18.83 26.84
N TYR A 231 -7.35 18.83 25.52
CA TYR A 231 -8.25 18.24 24.53
C TYR A 231 -8.08 16.71 24.43
N CYS A 232 -6.83 16.24 24.38
CA CYS A 232 -6.54 14.82 24.18
C CYS A 232 -6.40 14.02 25.48
N ARG A 233 -6.44 14.64 26.67
CA ARG A 233 -6.51 13.95 27.98
C ARG A 233 -5.47 12.82 28.15
N ASN A 234 -4.23 13.04 27.71
CA ASN A 234 -3.14 12.06 27.72
C ASN A 234 -3.39 10.77 26.89
N LEU A 235 -4.26 10.82 25.89
CA LEU A 235 -4.45 9.71 24.95
C LEU A 235 -3.16 9.43 24.18
N VAL A 236 -2.83 8.14 24.06
CA VAL A 236 -1.63 7.65 23.38
C VAL A 236 -2.01 7.11 22.00
N GLY A 237 -1.37 7.65 20.97
CA GLY A 237 -1.50 7.19 19.58
C GLY A 237 -0.69 5.92 19.30
N ALA A 238 -0.71 5.50 18.05
CA ALA A 238 0.08 4.41 17.52
C ALA A 238 1.58 4.76 17.51
N THR A 239 2.41 3.72 17.55
CA THR A 239 3.85 3.81 17.31
C THR A 239 4.17 3.35 15.89
N PRO A 240 5.13 4.00 15.20
CA PRO A 240 5.90 5.17 15.64
C PRO A 240 5.05 6.45 15.60
N SER A 241 5.24 7.28 16.63
CA SER A 241 4.49 8.52 16.82
C SER A 241 4.83 9.56 15.76
N SER A 242 3.85 10.41 15.42
CA SER A 242 4.08 11.57 14.57
C SER A 242 4.81 12.68 15.32
N THR A 243 5.24 13.71 14.59
CA THR A 243 5.94 14.87 15.18
C THR A 243 5.00 15.90 15.82
N GLY A 244 3.68 15.67 15.83
CA GLY A 244 2.71 16.63 16.37
C GLY A 244 1.31 16.07 16.56
N ASN A 245 0.35 16.94 16.85
CA ASN A 245 -1.06 16.57 17.08
C ASN A 245 -1.84 16.20 15.80
N HIS A 246 -1.14 15.71 14.77
CA HIS A 246 -1.70 15.28 13.49
C HIS A 246 -1.13 13.92 13.09
N TYR A 247 -1.87 13.22 12.22
CA TYR A 247 -1.42 11.97 11.62
C TYR A 247 -0.17 12.19 10.77
N GLN A 248 0.74 11.21 10.75
CA GLN A 248 1.82 11.15 9.77
C GLN A 248 1.93 9.76 9.17
N ARG A 249 2.29 9.69 7.88
CA ARG A 249 2.48 8.42 7.16
C ARG A 249 3.71 7.69 7.68
N ARG A 250 3.49 6.83 8.66
CA ARG A 250 4.50 5.95 9.24
C ARG A 250 3.97 4.53 9.27
N ILE A 251 4.87 3.57 9.06
CA ILE A 251 4.54 2.16 9.01
C ILE A 251 4.29 1.67 10.45
N GLY A 252 3.14 1.02 10.67
CA GLY A 252 2.60 0.64 11.99
C GLY A 252 1.33 1.38 12.40
N GLY A 253 0.97 2.45 11.67
CA GLY A 253 -0.28 3.22 11.83
C GLY A 253 -0.93 3.58 10.49
N ASP A 254 -0.52 2.91 9.43
CA ASP A 254 -0.94 3.09 8.05
C ASP A 254 -2.13 2.17 7.68
N LEU A 255 -2.89 2.54 6.65
CA LEU A 255 -4.06 1.82 6.12
C LEU A 255 -4.03 1.88 4.58
N PRO A 256 -4.40 0.87 3.80
CA PRO A 256 -4.60 1.04 2.36
C PRO A 256 -5.82 1.92 2.03
N GLN A 257 -6.03 2.24 0.76
CA GLN A 257 -7.07 3.20 0.34
C GLN A 257 -8.38 2.51 -0.01
N SER A 258 -9.51 3.09 0.40
CA SER A 258 -10.84 2.61 0.01
C SER A 258 -11.22 3.14 -1.37
N GLY A 259 -11.75 2.28 -2.24
CA GLY A 259 -12.43 2.73 -3.45
C GLY A 259 -13.70 3.50 -3.09
N ALA A 260 -13.92 4.65 -3.70
CA ALA A 260 -15.25 5.22 -3.78
C ALA A 260 -16.06 4.29 -4.70
N GLY A 261 -16.95 3.51 -4.12
CA GLY A 261 -18.03 2.84 -4.85
C GLY A 261 -19.19 3.81 -5.08
#